data_AF-A0A133YCK4-F1
#
_entry.id   AF-A0A133YCK4-F1
#
_cell.length_a   1.000
_cell.length_b   1.000
_cell.length_c   1.000
_cell.angle_alpha   90.00
_cell.angle_beta   90.00
_cell.angle_gamma   90.00
#
_symmetry.space_group_name_H-M   'P 1'
#
loop_
_entity.id
_entity.type
_entity.pdbx_description
1 polymer ?
#
loop_
_entity_poly.entity_id
_entity_poly.type
_entity_poly.pdbx_seq_one_letter_code
_entity_poly.pdbx_strand_id
1 'polypeptide(L)'
;MFSIDIERAKAISMDNVYAETKALLNAGFRYWFDDDEITELYRESEDFQVQTAEMELLLRCFEKPAEDNPNCTYMTTTEIITYLRLYTHHPLSLKHMGEALKRAGFEKVSKRREGGSPIYVYKVRKILPCPLPSYCINQM
;
A
#
# COMPACT_ATOMS: atom_id res chain seq x y z
N MET A 1 -20.64 -17.22 -5.53
CA MET A 1 -20.32 -16.24 -6.58
C MET A 1 -21.31 -15.11 -6.45
N PHE A 2 -20.92 -13.98 -5.87
CA PHE A 2 -21.77 -12.79 -5.83
C PHE A 2 -21.86 -12.24 -7.26
N SER A 3 -22.98 -12.47 -7.93
CA SER A 3 -23.24 -11.93 -9.27
C SER A 3 -23.96 -10.59 -9.10
N ILE A 4 -23.38 -9.53 -9.63
CA ILE A 4 -24.02 -8.21 -9.66
C ILE A 4 -25.05 -8.24 -10.79
N ASP A 5 -26.34 -8.15 -10.43
CA ASP A 5 -27.44 -8.06 -11.39
C ASP A 5 -27.58 -6.61 -11.90
N ILE A 6 -26.92 -6.36 -13.03
CA ILE A 6 -26.86 -5.03 -13.66
C ILE A 6 -28.23 -4.60 -14.21
N GLU A 7 -29.04 -5.53 -14.70
CA GLU A 7 -30.33 -5.22 -15.30
C GLU A 7 -31.34 -4.80 -14.22
N ARG A 8 -31.30 -5.48 -13.06
CA ARG A 8 -32.05 -5.03 -11.88
C ARG A 8 -31.62 -3.65 -11.41
N ALA A 9 -30.33 -3.34 -11.40
CA ALA A 9 -29.83 -2.03 -10.97
C ALA A 9 -30.30 -0.91 -11.90
N LYS A 10 -30.32 -1.14 -13.22
CA LYS A 10 -30.81 -0.16 -14.21
C LYS A 10 -32.32 0.08 -14.13
N ALA A 11 -33.09 -0.90 -13.66
CA ALA A 11 -34.54 -0.79 -13.51
C ALA A 11 -34.96 0.05 -12.28
N ILE A 12 -34.01 0.42 -11.41
CA ILE A 12 -34.29 1.26 -10.23
C ILE A 12 -34.61 2.68 -10.72
N SER A 13 -35.79 3.20 -10.34
CA SER A 13 -36.16 4.58 -10.62
C SER A 13 -35.33 5.54 -9.77
N MET A 14 -34.51 6.35 -10.45
CA MET A 14 -33.65 7.34 -9.80
C MET A 14 -34.46 8.45 -9.10
N ASP A 15 -35.64 8.79 -9.64
CA ASP A 15 -36.53 9.79 -9.01
C ASP A 15 -37.01 9.33 -7.64
N ASN A 16 -37.31 8.03 -7.49
CA ASN A 16 -37.69 7.45 -6.20
C ASN A 16 -36.51 7.46 -5.22
N VAL A 17 -35.30 7.12 -5.68
CA VAL A 17 -34.07 7.17 -4.87
C VAL A 17 -33.81 8.58 -4.36
N TYR A 18 -33.95 9.61 -5.22
CA TYR A 18 -33.77 11.00 -4.81
C TYR A 18 -34.85 11.46 -3.83
N ALA A 19 -36.10 11.07 -4.03
CA ALA A 19 -37.19 11.40 -3.11
C ALA A 19 -36.94 10.81 -1.71
N GLU A 20 -36.52 9.55 -1.63
CA GLU A 20 -36.18 8.86 -0.38
C GLU A 20 -34.95 9.48 0.29
N THR A 21 -33.89 9.72 -0.47
CA THR A 21 -32.65 10.34 0.03
C THR A 21 -32.92 11.74 0.60
N LYS A 22 -33.74 12.53 -0.07
CA LYS A 22 -34.14 13.86 0.41
C LYS A 22 -34.96 13.78 1.70
N ALA A 23 -35.85 12.80 1.82
CA ALA A 23 -36.62 12.58 3.05
C ALA A 23 -35.69 12.19 4.22
N LEU A 24 -34.74 11.27 3.99
CA LEU A 24 -33.75 10.85 4.99
C LEU A 24 -32.83 12.00 5.42
N LEU A 25 -32.37 12.82 4.47
CA LEU A 25 -31.55 14.00 4.77
C LEU A 25 -32.32 14.99 5.65
N ASN A 26 -33.59 15.27 5.32
CA ASN A 26 -34.46 16.13 6.13
C ASN A 26 -34.75 15.55 7.52
N ALA A 27 -34.73 14.22 7.66
CA ALA A 27 -34.84 13.52 8.93
C ALA A 27 -33.54 13.52 9.75
N GLY A 28 -32.47 14.15 9.25
CA GLY A 28 -31.18 14.25 9.94
C GLY A 28 -30.32 12.99 9.82
N PHE A 29 -30.56 12.15 8.81
CA PHE A 29 -29.74 10.97 8.56
C PHE A 29 -28.28 11.36 8.25
N ARG A 30 -27.33 10.65 8.85
CA ARG A 30 -25.89 10.93 8.69
C ARG A 30 -25.39 10.36 7.36
N TYR A 31 -24.80 11.22 6.52
CA TYR A 31 -24.31 10.86 5.19
C TYR A 31 -22.78 10.64 5.13
N TRP A 32 -22.07 10.86 6.23
CA TRP A 32 -20.63 10.65 6.35
C TRP A 32 -20.33 9.50 7.30
N PHE A 33 -19.23 8.80 7.04
CA PHE A 33 -18.78 7.73 7.91
C PHE A 33 -18.09 8.29 9.16
N ASP A 34 -18.22 7.59 10.29
CA ASP A 34 -17.32 7.76 11.43
C ASP A 34 -16.05 6.91 11.32
N ASP A 35 -15.15 7.06 12.31
CA ASP A 35 -13.85 6.39 12.32
C ASP A 35 -13.97 4.86 12.39
N ASP A 36 -15.02 4.34 13.04
CA ASP A 36 -15.25 2.89 13.16
C ASP A 36 -15.75 2.33 11.82
N GLU A 37 -16.70 3.02 11.17
CA GLU A 37 -17.21 2.67 9.84
C GLU A 37 -16.11 2.76 8.76
N ILE A 38 -15.23 3.77 8.84
CA ILE A 38 -14.05 3.90 7.96
C ILE A 38 -13.09 2.72 8.17
N THR A 39 -12.88 2.32 9.43
CA THR A 39 -12.00 1.19 9.75
C THR A 39 -12.56 -0.13 9.24
N GLU A 40 -13.86 -0.35 9.40
CA GLU A 40 -14.55 -1.52 8.83
C GLU A 40 -14.45 -1.52 7.30
N LEU A 41 -14.71 -0.38 6.64
CA LEU A 41 -14.58 -0.26 5.20
C LEU A 41 -13.17 -0.60 4.72
N TYR A 42 -12.12 -0.12 5.41
CA TYR A 42 -10.74 -0.44 5.06
C TYR A 42 -10.40 -1.91 5.28
N ARG A 43 -10.94 -2.55 6.32
CA ARG A 43 -10.77 -3.98 6.57
C ARG A 43 -11.40 -4.80 5.45
N GLU A 44 -12.65 -4.52 5.07
CA GLU A 44 -13.34 -5.23 4.00
C GLU A 44 -12.71 -4.99 2.62
N SER A 45 -12.07 -3.82 2.43
CA SER A 45 -11.36 -3.47 1.19
C SER A 45 -9.97 -4.09 1.08
N GLU A 46 -9.40 -4.62 2.17
CA GLU A 46 -8.05 -5.19 2.18
C GLU A 46 -7.93 -6.38 1.21
N ASP A 47 -8.97 -7.22 1.14
CA ASP A 47 -9.06 -8.39 0.26
C ASP A 47 -9.12 -8.04 -1.23
N PHE A 48 -9.51 -6.80 -1.56
CA PHE A 48 -9.63 -6.33 -2.95
C PHE A 48 -8.41 -5.53 -3.42
N GLN A 49 -7.39 -5.35 -2.57
CA GLN A 49 -6.18 -4.64 -2.97
C GLN A 49 -5.33 -5.47 -3.94
N VAL A 50 -5.11 -4.92 -5.14
CA VAL A 50 -4.25 -5.51 -6.17
C VAL A 50 -2.81 -5.65 -5.66
N GLN A 51 -2.17 -6.78 -5.94
CA GLN A 51 -0.73 -6.94 -5.74
C GLN A 51 0.00 -6.00 -6.69
N THR A 52 0.72 -5.02 -6.14
CA THR A 52 1.49 -4.06 -6.94
C THR A 52 2.89 -4.62 -7.22
N ALA A 53 3.52 -4.16 -8.30
CA ALA A 53 4.90 -4.51 -8.61
C ALA A 53 5.85 -4.16 -7.45
N GLU A 54 5.58 -3.08 -6.73
CA GLU A 54 6.33 -2.69 -5.53
C GLU A 54 6.25 -3.76 -4.43
N MET A 55 5.07 -4.33 -4.17
CA MET A 55 4.92 -5.38 -3.17
C MET A 55 5.67 -6.64 -3.58
N GLU A 56 5.51 -7.07 -4.83
CA GLU A 56 6.17 -8.27 -5.34
C GLU A 56 7.69 -8.15 -5.24
N LEU A 57 8.24 -7.02 -5.71
CA LEU A 57 9.68 -6.75 -5.66
C LEU A 57 10.20 -6.60 -4.23
N LEU A 58 9.42 -5.97 -3.35
CA LEU A 58 9.75 -5.83 -1.93
C LEU A 58 9.89 -7.21 -1.27
N LEU A 59 8.86 -8.06 -1.39
CA LEU A 59 8.85 -9.40 -0.81
C LEU A 59 9.92 -10.31 -1.42
N ARG A 60 10.28 -10.09 -2.70
CA ARG A 60 11.32 -10.84 -3.38
C ARG A 60 12.72 -10.46 -2.91
N CYS A 61 13.01 -9.17 -2.70
CA CYS A 61 14.38 -8.68 -2.50
C CYS A 61 14.72 -8.34 -1.05
N PHE A 62 13.72 -8.19 -0.20
CA PHE A 62 13.88 -7.78 1.18
C PHE A 62 13.17 -8.74 2.13
N GLU A 63 13.81 -8.98 3.26
CA GLU A 63 13.24 -9.69 4.39
C GLU A 63 13.02 -8.73 5.54
N LYS A 64 11.97 -9.01 6.32
CA LYS A 64 11.79 -8.39 7.63
C LYS A 64 12.89 -8.89 8.56
N PRO A 65 13.74 -8.00 9.09
CA PRO A 65 14.79 -8.43 9.99
C PRO A 65 14.24 -8.92 11.34
N ALA A 66 14.77 -10.05 11.82
CA ALA A 66 14.61 -10.48 13.22
C ALA A 66 15.34 -9.50 14.17
N GLU A 67 14.88 -9.38 15.41
CA GLU A 67 15.33 -8.33 16.35
C GLU A 67 16.85 -8.26 16.51
N ASP A 68 17.52 -9.42 16.54
CA ASP A 68 18.96 -9.57 16.83
C ASP A 68 19.86 -9.75 15.59
N ASN A 69 19.38 -9.50 14.37
CA ASN A 69 20.21 -9.77 13.20
C ASN A 69 21.23 -8.64 12.94
N PRO A 70 22.55 -8.89 12.91
CA PRO A 70 23.56 -7.85 12.64
C PRO A 70 23.53 -7.30 11.21
N ASN A 71 22.82 -7.94 10.27
CA ASN A 71 22.75 -7.51 8.87
C ASN A 71 21.56 -6.59 8.54
N CYS A 72 20.93 -5.98 9.56
CA CYS A 72 19.83 -5.04 9.36
C CYS A 72 20.35 -3.70 8.85
N THR A 73 19.75 -3.20 7.78
CA THR A 73 19.99 -1.85 7.27
C THR A 73 18.76 -0.98 7.48
N TYR A 74 18.98 0.32 7.64
CA TYR A 74 17.89 1.30 7.69
C TYR A 74 17.85 2.01 6.35
N MET A 75 16.72 1.93 5.66
CA MET A 75 16.55 2.54 4.34
C MET A 75 15.25 3.32 4.27
N THR A 76 15.30 4.50 3.67
CA THR A 76 14.11 5.25 3.26
C THR A 76 13.39 4.56 2.12
N THR A 77 12.10 4.88 1.91
CA THR A 77 11.33 4.38 0.76
C THR A 77 12.04 4.68 -0.57
N THR A 78 12.65 5.86 -0.70
CA THR A 78 13.40 6.26 -1.90
C THR A 78 14.62 5.39 -2.12
N GLU A 79 15.40 5.09 -1.08
CA GLU A 79 16.57 4.22 -1.20
C GLU A 79 16.19 2.79 -1.59
N ILE A 80 15.06 2.28 -1.08
CA ILE A 80 14.51 0.97 -1.45
C ILE A 80 14.12 0.95 -2.93
N ILE A 81 13.38 1.96 -3.39
CA ILE A 81 13.01 2.09 -4.80
C ILE A 81 14.25 2.18 -5.69
N THR A 82 15.22 3.03 -5.34
CA THR A 82 16.45 3.21 -6.10
C THR A 82 17.24 1.90 -6.20
N TYR A 83 17.29 1.11 -5.12
CA TYR A 83 17.90 -0.21 -5.15
C TYR A 83 17.18 -1.17 -6.10
N LEU A 84 15.84 -1.23 -6.05
CA LEU A 84 15.06 -2.10 -6.93
C LEU A 84 15.17 -1.70 -8.40
N ARG A 85 15.27 -0.40 -8.70
CA ARG A 85 15.46 0.14 -10.06
C ARG A 85 16.74 -0.35 -10.73
N LEU A 86 17.72 -0.85 -9.98
CA LEU A 86 18.90 -1.49 -10.57
C LEU A 86 18.58 -2.82 -11.27
N TYR A 87 17.44 -3.43 -10.94
CA TYR A 87 17.03 -4.75 -11.42
C TYR A 87 15.73 -4.74 -12.22
N THR A 88 15.04 -3.59 -12.31
CA THR A 88 13.77 -3.47 -13.02
C THR A 88 13.62 -2.09 -13.69
N HIS A 89 13.10 -2.08 -14.92
CA HIS A 89 12.70 -0.86 -15.62
C HIS A 89 11.24 -0.47 -15.34
N HIS A 90 10.50 -1.29 -14.59
CA HIS A 90 9.13 -0.96 -14.24
C HIS A 90 9.09 0.32 -13.37
N PRO A 91 8.24 1.30 -13.68
CA PRO A 91 8.15 2.53 -12.90
C PRO A 91 7.58 2.23 -11.51
N LEU A 92 8.38 2.49 -10.47
CA LEU A 92 7.99 2.30 -9.07
C LEU A 92 7.55 3.62 -8.44
N SER A 93 6.42 3.60 -7.75
CA SER A 93 5.81 4.72 -7.03
C SER A 93 6.21 4.75 -5.56
N LEU A 94 6.57 5.93 -5.05
CA LEU A 94 6.84 6.16 -3.63
C LEU A 94 5.63 5.82 -2.75
N LYS A 95 4.41 6.14 -3.23
CA LYS A 95 3.17 5.87 -2.50
C LYS A 95 2.94 4.37 -2.36
N HIS A 96 2.93 3.64 -3.48
CA HIS A 96 2.69 2.20 -3.48
C HIS A 96 3.78 1.42 -2.75
N MET A 97 5.05 1.85 -2.84
CA MET A 97 6.12 1.24 -2.06
C MET A 97 5.95 1.48 -0.55
N GLY A 98 5.54 2.70 -0.15
CA GLY A 98 5.23 3.00 1.24
C GLY A 98 4.09 2.15 1.80
N GLU A 99 3.04 1.95 1.00
CA GLU A 99 1.92 1.06 1.31
C GLU A 99 2.37 -0.39 1.41
N ALA A 100 3.18 -0.87 0.46
CA ALA A 100 3.74 -2.21 0.48
C ALA A 100 4.59 -2.48 1.73
N LEU A 101 5.44 -1.52 2.14
CA LEU A 101 6.25 -1.62 3.36
C LEU A 101 5.39 -1.71 4.62
N LYS A 102 4.36 -0.87 4.71
CA LYS A 102 3.41 -0.90 5.83
C LYS A 102 2.67 -2.24 5.88
N ARG A 103 2.17 -2.71 4.73
CA ARG A 103 1.41 -3.97 4.61
C ARG A 103 2.26 -5.21 4.90
N ALA A 104 3.51 -5.23 4.45
CA ALA A 104 4.45 -6.31 4.77
C ALA A 104 4.99 -6.24 6.21
N GLY A 105 4.57 -5.26 7.01
CA GLY A 105 4.89 -5.17 8.43
C GLY A 105 6.34 -4.79 8.72
N PHE A 106 6.98 -4.05 7.82
CA PHE A 106 8.32 -3.49 8.06
C PHE A 106 8.28 -2.41 9.12
N GLU A 107 9.24 -2.44 10.03
CA GLU A 107 9.31 -1.50 11.13
C GLU A 107 9.76 -0.11 10.64
N LYS A 108 8.92 0.90 10.85
CA LYS A 108 9.21 2.30 10.53
C LYS A 108 9.78 3.01 11.75
N VAL A 109 11.01 3.49 11.64
CA VAL A 109 11.75 4.16 12.70
C VAL A 109 12.05 5.60 12.30
N SER A 110 11.96 6.52 13.26
CA SER A 110 12.43 7.90 13.09
C SER A 110 13.91 7.98 13.48
N LYS A 111 14.78 8.36 12.54
CA LYS A 111 16.21 8.60 12.80
C LYS A 111 16.56 10.05 12.57
N ARG A 112 17.34 10.63 13.49
CA ARG A 112 17.94 11.96 13.33
C ARG A 112 19.38 11.79 12.88
N ARG A 113 19.79 12.50 11.82
CA ARG A 113 21.22 12.77 11.60
C ARG A 113 21.61 13.92 12.53
N GLU A 114 22.83 13.88 13.07
CA GLU A 114 23.42 14.85 14.00
C GLU A 114 22.81 16.27 13.95
N GLY A 115 21.82 16.55 14.81
CA GLY A 115 21.17 17.87 14.94
C GLY A 115 20.13 18.26 13.87
N GLY A 116 19.88 17.43 12.86
CA GLY A 116 18.93 17.68 11.78
C GLY A 116 17.51 17.17 12.03
N SER A 117 16.62 17.47 11.07
CA SER A 117 15.23 17.00 11.07
C SER A 117 15.13 15.47 11.09
N PRO A 118 14.12 14.90 11.77
CA PRO A 118 13.90 13.45 11.78
C PRO A 118 13.58 12.93 10.37
N ILE A 119 14.24 11.86 9.97
CA ILE A 119 14.00 11.12 8.74
C ILE A 119 13.36 9.78 9.09
N TYR A 120 12.27 9.43 8.43
CA TYR A 120 11.65 8.12 8.59
C TYR A 120 12.32 7.09 7.69
N VAL A 121 12.76 5.99 8.30
CA VAL A 121 13.46 4.88 7.66
C VAL A 121 12.79 3.56 8.04
N TYR A 122 12.94 2.56 7.21
CA TYR A 122 12.48 1.20 7.45
C TYR A 122 13.66 0.30 7.79
N LYS A 123 13.49 -0.55 8.80
CA LYS A 123 14.45 -1.61 9.14
C LYS A 123 14.26 -2.75 8.14
N VAL A 124 15.23 -2.95 7.24
CA VAL A 124 15.16 -3.93 6.15
C VAL A 124 16.42 -4.78 6.08
N ARG A 125 16.28 -6.05 5.68
CA ARG A 125 17.40 -6.93 5.32
C ARG A 125 17.36 -7.19 3.83
N LYS A 126 18.45 -6.90 3.11
CA LYS A 126 18.58 -7.26 1.70
C LYS A 126 18.88 -8.75 1.57
N ILE A 127 18.18 -9.44 0.67
CA ILE A 127 18.53 -10.81 0.30
C ILE A 127 19.73 -10.74 -0.65
N LEU A 128 20.82 -11.41 -0.28
CA LEU A 128 22.05 -11.45 -1.07
C LEU A 128 22.42 -12.90 -1.42
N PRO A 129 22.76 -13.21 -2.69
CA PRO A 129 22.66 -12.31 -3.85
C PRO A 129 21.19 -11.94 -4.14
N CYS A 130 20.96 -10.79 -4.79
CA CYS A 130 19.61 -10.36 -5.14
C CYS A 130 18.94 -11.45 -6.00
N PRO A 131 17.77 -11.96 -5.62
CA PRO A 131 17.10 -13.06 -6.31
C PRO A 131 16.38 -12.62 -7.60
N LEU A 132 16.44 -11.33 -7.93
CA LEU A 132 16.02 -10.83 -9.23
C LEU A 132 17.11 -11.15 -10.26
N PRO A 133 16.76 -11.85 -11.35
CA PRO A 133 17.71 -12.12 -12.41
C PRO A 133 18.20 -10.79 -13.00
N SER A 134 19.51 -10.70 -13.22
CA SER A 134 20.20 -9.56 -13.83
C SER A 134 19.92 -9.43 -15.33
N TYR A 135 18.67 -9.66 -15.77
CA TYR A 135 18.26 -9.53 -17.17
C TYR A 135 18.46 -8.10 -17.72
N CYS A 136 18.66 -7.11 -16.83
CA CYS A 136 18.79 -5.70 -17.19
C CYS A 136 20.12 -5.05 -16.77
N ILE A 137 21.17 -5.81 -16.45
CA ILE A 137 22.51 -5.21 -16.24
C ILE A 137 23.20 -4.85 -17.58
N ASN A 138 22.68 -5.35 -18.71
CA ASN A 138 23.20 -5.03 -20.04
C ASN A 138 22.26 -4.09 -20.79
N GLN A 139 22.42 -2.78 -20.60
CA GLN A 139 22.40 -1.74 -21.65
C GLN A 139 22.51 -0.34 -21.04
N MET A 140 23.75 0.11 -20.83
CA MET A 140 24.38 1.35 -21.33
C MET A 140 25.59 1.72 -20.47
#